data_AF-A0A2U1NPV4-F1
#
_entry.id   AF-A0A2U1NPV4-F1
#
_cell.length_a   1.000
_cell.length_b   1.000
_cell.length_c   1.000
_cell.angle_alpha   90.00
_cell.angle_beta   90.00
_cell.angle_gamma   90.00
#
_symmetry.space_group_name_H-M   'P 1'
#
loop_
_entity.id
_entity.type
_entity.pdbx_description
1 polymer ?
#
loop_
_entity_poly.entity_id
_entity_poly.type
_entity_poly.pdbx_seq_one_letter_code
_entity_poly.pdbx_strand_id
1 'polypeptide(L)'
;MHNSSQLKKEFIKNWMKGLHICYSSNKQMKLLERKKKIKISADIALACAKNATTSWSKALIAEAKKDEQNKILIDNLACPESEIKGFHQKVMTCHKRIRCKKILKRSHGVVKRTKKLKPRRSDLAIRVAKRLVKKRTQVLKGLVPGGESMDEFSIIKEALDYILSLKVQVDVMKNLVNAANVLN
;
A
#
# COMPACT_ATOMS: atom_id res chain seq x y z
N MET A 1 -14.92 -8.19 -6.82
CA MET A 1 -15.04 -6.74 -6.58
C MET A 1 -15.82 -6.57 -5.30
N HIS A 2 -15.28 -5.90 -4.28
CA HIS A 2 -16.07 -5.63 -3.07
C HIS A 2 -17.25 -4.71 -3.42
N ASN A 3 -18.43 -5.04 -2.91
CA ASN A 3 -19.59 -4.19 -3.05
C ASN A 3 -19.30 -2.86 -2.34
N SER A 4 -19.40 -1.74 -3.07
CA SER A 4 -19.14 -0.40 -2.54
C SER A 4 -20.02 -0.09 -1.32
N SER A 5 -21.26 -0.60 -1.30
CA SER A 5 -22.17 -0.43 -0.16
C SER A 5 -21.67 -1.16 1.10
N GLN A 6 -21.15 -2.39 0.94
CA GLN A 6 -20.58 -3.15 2.06
C GLN A 6 -19.33 -2.47 2.62
N LEU A 7 -18.45 -1.98 1.74
CA LEU A 7 -17.25 -1.27 2.17
C LEU A 7 -17.61 0.01 2.93
N LYS A 8 -18.59 0.78 2.47
CA LYS A 8 -19.12 1.96 3.19
C LYS A 8 -19.63 1.59 4.58
N LYS A 9 -20.44 0.52 4.68
CA LYS A 9 -21.02 0.04 5.94
C LYS A 9 -19.95 -0.38 6.95
N GLU A 10 -19.00 -1.22 6.53
CA GLU A 10 -17.90 -1.67 7.39
C GLU A 10 -16.99 -0.50 7.79
N PHE A 11 -16.70 0.40 6.85
CA PHE A 11 -15.90 1.59 7.14
C PHE A 11 -16.56 2.47 8.19
N ILE A 12 -17.85 2.82 8.05
CA ILE A 12 -18.58 3.65 9.02
C ILE A 12 -18.58 2.98 10.40
N LYS A 13 -18.91 1.69 10.46
CA LYS A 13 -18.95 0.91 11.70
C LYS A 13 -17.61 0.93 12.43
N ASN A 14 -16.53 0.68 11.71
CA ASN A 14 -15.18 0.66 12.28
C ASN A 14 -14.72 2.07 12.65
N TRP A 15 -15.04 3.08 11.83
CA TRP A 15 -14.61 4.44 12.08
C TRP A 15 -15.32 5.05 13.30
N MET A 16 -16.62 4.81 13.48
CA MET A 16 -17.35 5.25 14.69
C MET A 16 -16.75 4.64 15.96
N LYS A 17 -16.42 3.34 15.95
CA LYS A 17 -15.72 2.69 17.07
C LYS A 17 -14.36 3.34 17.34
N GLY A 18 -13.57 3.56 16.29
CA GLY A 18 -12.25 4.19 16.42
C GLY A 18 -12.32 5.62 16.97
N LEU A 19 -13.30 6.41 16.52
CA LEU A 19 -13.55 7.76 17.02
C LEU A 19 -13.96 7.76 18.50
N HIS A 20 -14.84 6.83 18.92
CA HIS A 20 -15.24 6.70 20.31
C HIS A 20 -14.05 6.39 21.22
N ILE A 21 -13.18 5.45 20.85
CA ILE A 21 -11.98 5.14 21.63
C ILE A 21 -11.02 6.33 21.66
N CYS A 22 -10.82 7.01 20.52
CA CYS A 22 -9.99 8.21 20.46
C CYS A 22 -10.50 9.31 21.40
N TYR A 23 -11.82 9.53 21.43
CA TYR A 23 -12.46 10.53 22.29
C TYR A 23 -12.36 10.17 23.78
N SER A 24 -12.61 8.90 24.12
CA SER A 24 -12.53 8.42 25.51
C SER A 24 -11.10 8.46 26.07
N SER A 25 -10.09 8.35 25.22
CA SER A 25 -8.68 8.30 25.65
C SER A 25 -8.11 9.63 26.19
N ASN A 26 -8.63 10.79 25.76
CA ASN A 26 -8.18 12.09 26.25
C ASN A 26 -9.15 13.22 25.82
N LYS A 27 -9.84 13.83 26.79
CA LYS A 27 -10.78 14.93 26.55
C LYS A 27 -10.11 16.28 26.22
N GLN A 28 -8.83 16.46 26.58
CA GLN A 28 -8.08 17.70 26.37
C GLN A 28 -6.91 17.45 25.42
N MET A 29 -7.19 17.60 24.12
CA MET A 29 -6.20 17.47 23.06
C MET A 29 -6.04 18.77 22.30
N LYS A 30 -4.81 19.08 21.89
CA LYS A 30 -4.55 20.18 20.96
C LYS A 30 -5.18 19.87 19.61
N LEU A 31 -5.57 20.91 18.86
CA LEU A 31 -6.21 20.76 17.55
C LEU A 31 -5.40 19.87 16.59
N LEU A 32 -4.06 20.02 16.60
CA LEU A 32 -3.16 19.22 15.76
C LEU A 32 -3.20 17.73 16.11
N GLU A 33 -3.26 17.40 17.40
CA GLU A 33 -3.36 16.02 17.89
C GLU A 33 -4.72 15.41 17.54
N ARG A 34 -5.80 16.17 17.70
CA ARG A 34 -7.15 15.77 17.29
C ARG A 34 -7.20 15.43 15.81
N LYS A 35 -6.66 16.30 14.96
CA LYS A 35 -6.58 16.09 13.50
C LYS A 35 -5.79 14.81 13.17
N LYS A 36 -4.64 14.60 13.82
CA LYS A 36 -3.83 13.39 13.63
C LYS A 36 -4.58 12.13 14.04
N LYS A 37 -5.24 12.12 15.21
CA LYS A 37 -6.03 10.98 15.68
C LYS A 37 -7.22 10.66 14.78
N ILE A 38 -7.94 11.68 14.32
CA ILE A 38 -9.05 11.49 13.36
C ILE A 38 -8.53 10.83 12.07
N LYS A 39 -7.40 11.32 11.54
CA LYS A 39 -6.78 10.75 10.34
C LYS A 39 -6.38 9.29 10.56
N ILE A 40 -5.62 9.01 11.62
CA ILE A 40 -5.14 7.66 11.94
C ILE A 40 -6.32 6.71 12.16
N SER A 41 -7.34 7.13 12.91
CA SER A 41 -8.56 6.35 13.13
C SER A 41 -9.27 6.02 11.81
N ALA A 42 -9.34 6.97 10.87
CA ALA A 42 -9.91 6.74 9.55
C ALA A 42 -9.05 5.77 8.71
N ASP A 43 -7.73 5.92 8.72
CA ASP A 43 -6.80 5.05 7.98
C ASP A 43 -6.87 3.60 8.51
N ILE A 44 -6.92 3.41 9.83
CA ILE A 44 -7.11 2.09 10.46
C ILE A 44 -8.48 1.50 10.11
N ALA A 45 -9.56 2.28 10.26
CA ALA A 45 -10.91 1.82 9.95
C ALA A 45 -11.04 1.40 8.48
N LEU A 46 -10.42 2.14 7.55
CA LEU A 46 -10.41 1.81 6.13
C LEU A 46 -9.64 0.51 5.85
N ALA A 47 -8.48 0.31 6.50
CA ALA A 47 -7.71 -0.92 6.38
C ALA A 47 -8.45 -2.14 6.96
N CYS A 48 -9.10 -1.98 8.12
CA CYS A 48 -9.93 -3.01 8.74
C CYS A 48 -11.17 -3.35 7.91
N ALA A 49 -11.82 -2.36 7.29
CA ALA A 49 -12.97 -2.59 6.41
C ALA A 49 -12.62 -3.40 5.14
N LYS A 50 -11.33 -3.47 4.80
CA LYS A 50 -10.77 -4.31 3.73
C LYS A 50 -10.27 -5.66 4.22
N ASN A 51 -10.51 -5.99 5.49
CA ASN A 51 -10.07 -7.21 6.16
C ASN A 51 -8.56 -7.46 6.02
N ALA A 52 -7.75 -6.39 5.92
CA ALA A 52 -6.32 -6.48 5.67
C ALA A 52 -5.94 -7.38 4.48
N THR A 53 -6.79 -7.48 3.45
CA THR A 53 -6.58 -8.39 2.31
C THR A 53 -5.57 -7.85 1.31
N THR A 54 -5.47 -6.53 1.19
CA THR A 54 -4.59 -5.84 0.25
C THR A 54 -3.25 -5.51 0.88
N SER A 55 -2.22 -5.36 0.06
CA SER A 55 -0.88 -5.00 0.53
C SER A 55 -0.89 -3.61 1.16
N TRP A 56 -1.65 -2.66 0.59
CA TRP A 56 -1.77 -1.32 1.16
C TRP A 56 -2.49 -1.29 2.52
N SER A 57 -3.52 -2.13 2.73
CA SER A 57 -4.24 -2.17 4.02
C SER A 57 -3.38 -2.79 5.12
N LYS A 58 -2.62 -3.84 4.81
CA LYS A 58 -1.61 -4.41 5.72
C LYS A 58 -0.54 -3.39 6.09
N ALA A 59 -0.07 -2.61 5.10
CA ALA A 59 0.93 -1.58 5.34
C ALA A 59 0.42 -0.47 6.28
N LEU A 60 -0.83 -0.02 6.13
CA LEU A 60 -1.44 0.95 7.06
C LEU A 60 -1.55 0.40 8.49
N ILE A 61 -1.96 -0.86 8.64
CA ILE A 61 -2.05 -1.51 9.95
C ILE A 61 -0.66 -1.65 10.58
N ALA A 62 0.34 -2.07 9.79
CA ALA A 62 1.72 -2.20 10.27
C ALA A 62 2.33 -0.85 10.68
N GLU A 63 2.05 0.22 9.93
CA GLU A 63 2.49 1.57 10.28
C GLU A 63 1.84 2.04 11.57
N ALA A 64 0.53 1.85 11.71
CA ALA A 64 -0.21 2.25 12.89
C ALA A 64 0.21 1.47 14.15
N LYS A 65 0.60 0.20 14.03
CA LYS A 65 1.09 -0.62 15.15
C LYS A 65 2.39 -0.12 15.79
N LYS A 66 3.12 0.81 15.18
CA LYS A 66 4.32 1.41 15.78
C LYS A 66 4.01 2.24 17.04
N ASP A 67 2.79 2.76 17.14
CA ASP A 67 2.32 3.49 18.31
C ASP A 67 1.45 2.56 19.19
N GLU A 68 1.79 2.41 20.47
CA GLU A 68 1.04 1.53 21.40
C GLU A 68 -0.44 1.94 21.55
N GLN A 69 -0.76 3.24 21.49
CA GLN A 69 -2.16 3.71 21.54
C GLN A 69 -2.97 3.24 20.33
N ASN A 70 -2.34 3.20 19.15
CA ASN A 70 -3.00 2.79 17.92
C ASN A 70 -3.13 1.27 17.83
N LYS A 71 -2.20 0.53 18.42
CA LYS A 71 -2.30 -0.93 18.58
C LYS A 71 -3.55 -1.32 19.37
N ILE A 72 -3.83 -0.65 20.49
CA ILE A 72 -5.08 -0.83 21.25
C ILE A 72 -6.31 -0.57 20.37
N LEU A 73 -6.28 0.48 19.53
CA LEU A 73 -7.37 0.74 18.58
C LEU A 73 -7.56 -0.42 17.60
N ILE A 74 -6.47 -0.92 17.00
CA ILE A 74 -6.50 -2.01 16.02
C ILE A 74 -7.05 -3.28 16.65
N ASP A 75 -6.61 -3.62 17.86
CA ASP A 75 -7.04 -4.85 18.54
C ASP A 75 -8.54 -4.80 18.90
N ASN A 76 -9.06 -3.61 19.25
CA ASN A 76 -10.50 -3.41 19.51
C ASN A 76 -11.36 -3.31 18.24
N LEU A 77 -10.76 -2.91 17.10
CA LEU A 77 -11.42 -2.83 15.81
C LEU A 77 -11.37 -4.17 15.07
N ALA A 78 -10.39 -5.02 15.38
CA ALA A 78 -10.27 -6.35 14.83
C ALA A 78 -11.48 -7.20 15.23
N CYS A 79 -12.15 -7.74 14.21
CA CYS A 79 -13.10 -8.84 14.36
C CYS A 79 -12.37 -10.06 14.98
N PRO A 80 -13.03 -10.91 15.80
CA PRO A 80 -12.39 -12.08 16.38
C PRO A 80 -11.81 -12.95 15.28
N GLU A 81 -10.52 -13.26 15.41
CA GLU A 81 -9.84 -14.42 14.82
C GLU A 81 -10.07 -14.69 13.32
N SER A 82 -9.22 -14.08 12.49
CA SER A 82 -8.43 -14.93 11.61
C SER A 82 -6.98 -14.56 11.84
N GLU A 83 -6.23 -15.54 12.31
CA GLU A 83 -4.80 -15.46 12.55
C GLU A 83 -4.14 -14.65 11.43
N ILE A 84 -3.65 -13.45 11.75
CA ILE A 84 -2.53 -12.88 11.02
C ILE A 84 -1.34 -13.75 11.41
N LYS A 85 -1.34 -15.01 10.95
CA LYS A 85 -0.11 -15.78 10.79
C LYS A 85 0.76 -14.85 9.96
N GLY A 86 1.77 -14.29 10.62
CA GLY A 86 2.82 -13.56 9.95
C GLY A 86 3.22 -14.43 8.77
N PHE A 87 2.89 -13.98 7.56
CA PHE A 87 3.45 -14.55 6.37
C PHE A 87 4.91 -14.16 6.46
N HIS A 88 5.70 -14.98 7.18
CA HIS A 88 7.14 -14.94 7.14
C HIS A 88 7.44 -14.98 5.66
N GLN A 89 7.84 -13.84 5.12
CA GLN A 89 8.34 -13.72 3.79
C GLN A 89 9.59 -14.59 3.81
N LYS A 90 9.40 -15.88 3.49
CA LYS A 90 10.46 -16.85 3.32
C LYS A 90 11.19 -16.31 2.12
N VAL A 91 12.21 -15.49 2.39
CA VAL A 91 13.17 -15.03 1.41
C VAL A 91 13.66 -16.33 0.79
N MET A 92 13.19 -16.61 -0.42
CA MET A 92 13.75 -17.67 -1.24
C MET A 92 15.15 -17.19 -1.60
N THR A 93 16.12 -17.53 -0.75
CA THR A 93 17.52 -17.55 -1.12
C THR A 93 17.64 -18.64 -2.19
N CYS A 94 17.51 -18.25 -3.45
CA CYS A 94 17.90 -19.12 -4.54
C CYS A 94 19.42 -19.32 -4.44
N HIS A 95 19.84 -20.38 -3.76
CA HIS A 95 21.23 -20.85 -3.80
C HIS A 95 21.51 -21.35 -5.21
N LYS A 96 21.82 -20.41 -6.11
CA LYS A 96 22.37 -20.73 -7.42
C LYS A 96 23.71 -21.41 -7.15
N ARG A 97 23.73 -22.72 -7.41
CA ARG A 97 24.90 -23.59 -7.42
C ARG A 97 26.10 -22.83 -7.99
N ILE A 98 27.12 -22.60 -7.16
CA ILE A 98 28.44 -22.21 -7.60
C ILE A 98 29.00 -23.41 -8.37
N ARG A 99 28.84 -23.42 -9.70
CA ARG A 99 29.57 -24.35 -10.56
C ARG A 99 30.85 -23.64 -10.97
N CYS A 100 31.95 -23.98 -10.30
CA CYS A 100 33.30 -23.55 -10.65
C CYS A 100 33.57 -23.84 -12.13
N LYS A 101 33.54 -22.80 -12.98
CA LYS A 101 34.04 -22.91 -14.35
C LYS A 101 35.54 -22.67 -14.31
N LYS A 102 36.27 -23.77 -14.21
CA LYS A 102 37.72 -23.84 -14.39
C LYS A 102 38.05 -23.19 -15.74
N ILE A 103 38.92 -22.18 -15.71
CA ILE A 103 39.39 -21.42 -16.85
C ILE A 103 40.17 -22.37 -17.77
N LEU A 104 39.69 -22.54 -19.00
CA LEU A 104 40.53 -22.94 -20.11
C LEU A 104 40.37 -21.86 -21.19
N LYS A 105 41.38 -20.99 -21.21
CA LYS A 105 41.73 -20.12 -22.33
C LYS A 105 42.16 -20.97 -23.52
N ARG A 106 42.06 -20.35 -24.70
CA ARG A 106 42.51 -20.74 -26.06
C ARG A 106 41.35 -21.31 -26.91
N SER A 107 41.08 -20.85 -28.13
CA SER A 107 41.89 -20.11 -29.10
C SER A 107 41.01 -19.41 -30.15
N HIS A 108 41.59 -18.39 -30.78
CA HIS A 108 41.36 -17.83 -32.12
C HIS A 108 40.13 -18.27 -32.93
N GLY A 109 39.35 -17.29 -33.40
CA GLY A 109 38.49 -17.48 -34.56
C GLY A 109 37.42 -16.42 -34.75
N VAL A 110 37.70 -15.44 -35.62
CA VAL A 110 36.73 -14.53 -36.23
C VAL A 110 36.20 -13.42 -35.32
N VAL A 111 36.88 -12.27 -35.41
CA VAL A 111 36.26 -10.95 -35.20
C VAL A 111 35.10 -10.83 -36.18
N LYS A 112 33.91 -11.33 -35.80
CA LYS A 112 32.68 -10.88 -36.41
C LYS A 112 32.52 -9.43 -35.97
N ARG A 113 32.95 -8.50 -36.83
CA ARG A 113 32.54 -7.10 -36.79
C ARG A 113 31.02 -7.10 -36.65
N THR A 114 30.51 -6.99 -35.43
CA THR A 114 29.14 -6.59 -35.19
C THR A 114 29.07 -5.18 -35.77
N LYS A 115 28.54 -5.08 -37.00
CA LYS A 115 28.07 -3.82 -37.54
C LYS A 115 27.22 -3.22 -36.42
N LYS A 116 27.70 -2.14 -35.81
CA LYS A 116 26.91 -1.37 -34.84
C LYS A 116 25.69 -0.90 -35.60
N LEU A 117 24.61 -1.67 -35.55
CA LEU A 117 23.32 -1.26 -36.07
C LEU A 117 22.95 -0.05 -35.22
N LYS A 118 22.99 1.14 -35.82
CA LYS A 118 22.53 2.36 -35.15
C LYS A 118 21.16 2.03 -34.56
N PRO A 119 20.89 2.35 -33.29
CA PRO A 119 19.60 2.04 -32.71
C PRO A 119 18.52 2.65 -33.59
N ARG A 120 17.59 1.81 -34.06
CA ARG A 120 16.49 2.26 -34.90
C ARG A 120 15.76 3.33 -34.10
N ARG A 121 15.21 4.39 -34.71
CA ARG A 121 14.52 5.48 -33.98
C ARG A 121 13.46 4.95 -32.99
N SER A 122 12.85 3.81 -33.28
CA SER A 122 11.97 3.05 -32.38
C SER A 122 12.64 2.58 -31.08
N ASP A 123 13.90 2.16 -31.10
CA ASP A 123 14.64 1.71 -29.91
C ASP A 123 14.97 2.84 -28.95
N LEU A 124 15.13 4.07 -29.47
CA LEU A 124 15.29 5.25 -28.64
C LEU A 124 13.94 5.61 -27.99
N ALA A 125 12.85 5.61 -28.77
CA ALA A 125 11.51 5.85 -28.25
C ALA A 125 11.12 4.85 -27.16
N ILE A 126 11.38 3.54 -27.36
CA ILE A 126 11.14 2.50 -26.37
C ILE A 126 11.97 2.74 -25.09
N ARG A 127 13.24 3.12 -25.22
CA ARG A 127 14.09 3.44 -24.06
C ARG A 127 13.59 4.66 -23.28
N VAL A 128 13.16 5.70 -23.99
CA VAL A 128 12.56 6.90 -23.38
C VAL A 128 11.26 6.52 -22.66
N ALA A 129 10.37 5.76 -23.30
CA ALA A 129 9.14 5.28 -22.70
C ALA A 129 9.40 4.46 -21.43
N LYS A 130 10.32 3.48 -21.48
CA LYS A 130 10.72 2.68 -20.31
C LYS A 130 11.26 3.55 -19.16
N ARG A 131 12.07 4.58 -19.47
CA ARG A 131 12.57 5.52 -18.46
C ARG A 131 11.45 6.33 -17.83
N LEU A 132 10.49 6.80 -18.63
CA LEU A 132 9.32 7.53 -18.14
C LEU A 132 8.44 6.64 -17.25
N VAL A 133 8.11 5.43 -17.70
CA VAL A 133 7.34 4.44 -16.91
C VAL A 133 8.05 4.17 -15.59
N LYS A 134 9.35 3.87 -15.59
CA LYS A 134 10.12 3.62 -14.36
C LYS A 134 10.03 4.80 -13.37
N LYS A 135 10.17 6.03 -13.85
CA LYS A 135 10.02 7.24 -13.01
C LYS A 135 8.61 7.36 -12.43
N ARG A 136 7.58 7.16 -13.26
CA ARG A 136 6.17 7.26 -12.81
C ARG A 136 5.81 6.15 -11.83
N THR A 137 6.27 4.92 -12.08
CA THR A 137 6.11 3.80 -11.14
C THR A 137 6.78 4.10 -9.81
N GLN A 138 7.98 4.69 -9.80
CA GLN A 138 8.64 5.07 -8.54
C GLN A 138 7.83 6.09 -7.74
N VAL A 139 7.26 7.10 -8.41
CA VAL A 139 6.36 8.06 -7.76
C VAL A 139 5.13 7.35 -7.21
N LEU A 140 4.51 6.45 -7.99
CA LEU A 140 3.34 5.70 -7.55
C LEU A 140 3.63 4.82 -6.32
N LYS A 141 4.80 4.19 -6.26
CA LYS A 141 5.25 3.39 -5.11
C LYS A 141 5.33 4.20 -3.82
N GLY A 142 5.66 5.49 -3.89
CA GLY A 142 5.67 6.39 -2.74
C GLY A 142 4.29 6.93 -2.35
N LEU A 143 3.28 6.83 -3.22
CA LEU A 143 1.92 7.32 -2.97
C LEU A 143 1.00 6.25 -2.37
N VAL A 144 1.19 4.99 -2.74
CA VAL A 144 0.42 3.87 -2.20
C VAL A 144 1.07 3.38 -0.91
N PRO A 145 0.33 3.22 0.20
CA PRO A 145 0.86 2.65 1.43
C PRO A 145 1.57 1.31 1.18
N GLY A 146 2.82 1.18 1.60
CA GLY A 146 3.64 -0.02 1.35
C GLY A 146 4.05 -0.24 -0.10
N GLY A 147 3.84 0.73 -1.00
CA GLY A 147 4.11 0.57 -2.43
C GLY A 147 5.58 0.36 -2.77
N GLU A 148 6.51 0.82 -1.93
CA GLU A 148 7.95 0.65 -2.10
C GLU A 148 8.37 -0.82 -2.23
N SER A 149 7.70 -1.73 -1.51
CA SER A 149 7.98 -3.16 -1.52
C SER A 149 7.22 -3.95 -2.61
N MET A 150 6.31 -3.29 -3.35
CA MET A 150 5.50 -3.95 -4.39
C MET A 150 6.23 -4.05 -5.73
N ASP A 151 5.89 -5.04 -6.56
CA ASP A 151 6.35 -5.12 -7.94
C ASP A 151 5.62 -4.14 -8.88
N GLU A 152 6.10 -4.00 -10.12
CA GLU A 152 5.59 -3.02 -11.09
C GLU A 152 4.13 -3.27 -11.53
N PHE A 153 3.63 -4.51 -11.43
CA PHE A 153 2.26 -4.85 -11.81
C PHE A 153 1.32 -4.78 -10.60
N SER A 154 1.74 -5.32 -9.45
CA SER A 154 0.91 -5.29 -8.24
C SER A 154 0.63 -3.87 -7.76
N ILE A 155 1.58 -2.94 -7.90
CA ILE A 155 1.38 -1.54 -7.50
C ILE A 155 0.21 -0.87 -8.25
N ILE A 156 -0.03 -1.22 -9.51
CA ILE A 156 -1.14 -0.65 -10.30
C ILE A 156 -2.47 -1.17 -9.75
N LYS A 157 -2.56 -2.48 -9.48
CA LYS A 157 -3.75 -3.11 -8.91
C LYS A 157 -4.07 -2.55 -7.52
N GLU A 158 -3.05 -2.43 -6.67
CA GLU A 158 -3.15 -1.89 -5.32
C GLU A 158 -3.53 -0.39 -5.35
N ALA A 159 -2.96 0.39 -6.27
CA ALA A 159 -3.32 1.80 -6.46
C ALA A 159 -4.79 1.97 -6.85
N LEU A 160 -5.29 1.17 -7.79
CA LEU A 160 -6.71 1.20 -8.19
C LEU A 160 -7.62 0.90 -7.01
N ASP A 161 -7.32 -0.16 -6.25
CA ASP A 161 -8.09 -0.53 -5.07
C ASP A 161 -8.04 0.56 -3.99
N TYR A 162 -6.87 1.16 -3.77
CA TYR A 162 -6.70 2.23 -2.79
C TYR A 162 -7.47 3.50 -3.20
N ILE A 163 -7.45 3.90 -4.47
CA ILE A 163 -8.24 5.05 -4.98
C ILE A 163 -9.73 4.82 -4.72
N LEU A 164 -10.26 3.63 -5.01
CA LEU A 164 -11.66 3.31 -4.75
C LEU A 164 -11.98 3.39 -3.25
N SER A 165 -11.06 2.93 -2.41
CA SER A 165 -11.19 2.95 -0.95
C SER A 165 -11.17 4.38 -0.40
N LEU A 166 -10.27 5.23 -0.90
CA LEU A 166 -10.20 6.66 -0.57
C LEU A 166 -11.47 7.41 -0.98
N LYS A 167 -12.03 7.10 -2.16
CA LYS A 167 -13.32 7.68 -2.58
C LYS A 167 -14.43 7.35 -1.59
N VAL A 168 -14.50 6.10 -1.11
CA VAL A 168 -15.46 5.67 -0.09
C VAL A 168 -15.23 6.39 1.23
N GLN A 169 -13.98 6.46 1.70
CA GLN A 169 -13.61 7.19 2.92
C GLN A 169 -14.09 8.65 2.85
N VAL A 170 -13.73 9.37 1.79
CA VAL A 170 -14.08 10.79 1.64
C VAL A 170 -15.59 11.00 1.53
N ASP A 171 -16.29 10.15 0.78
CA ASP A 171 -17.74 10.21 0.63
C ASP A 171 -18.45 10.07 2.00
N VAL A 172 -18.09 9.04 2.77
CA VAL A 172 -18.63 8.83 4.11
C VAL A 172 -18.37 10.01 5.04
N MET A 173 -17.12 10.49 5.08
CA MET A 173 -16.74 11.59 5.96
C MET A 173 -17.51 12.87 5.63
N LYS A 174 -17.72 13.17 4.34
CA LYS A 174 -18.51 14.32 3.90
C LYS A 174 -19.98 14.18 4.29
N ASN A 175 -20.57 13.00 4.09
CA ASN A 175 -21.96 12.76 4.44
C ASN A 175 -22.21 12.92 5.94
N LEU A 176 -21.26 12.50 6.79
CA LEU A 176 -21.33 12.72 8.23
C LEU A 176 -21.28 14.21 8.60
N VAL A 177 -20.37 14.98 7.99
CA VAL A 177 -20.28 16.43 8.20
C VAL A 177 -21.58 17.12 7.75
N ASN A 178 -22.11 16.76 6.60
CA ASN A 178 -23.37 17.32 6.09
C ASN A 178 -24.54 17.00 7.02
N ALA A 179 -24.65 15.75 7.50
CA ALA A 179 -25.68 15.36 8.46
C ALA A 179 -25.56 16.11 9.78
N ALA A 180 -24.33 16.31 10.29
CA ALA A 180 -24.09 17.09 11.50
C ALA A 180 -24.43 18.59 11.33
N ASN A 181 -24.20 19.16 10.14
CA ASN A 181 -24.56 20.55 9.85
C ASN A 181 -26.08 20.77 9.71
N VAL A 182 -26.86 19.73 9.40
CA VAL A 182 -28.33 19.81 9.32
C VAL A 182 -28.98 19.70 10.71
N LEU A 183 -28.26 19.12 11.69
CA LEU A 183 -28.74 18.93 13.07
C LEU A 183 -28.45 20.10 14.01
N ASN A 184 -27.66 21.09 13.56
CA ASN A 184 -27.35 22.33 14.28
C ASN A 184 -28.07 23.51 13.64
#